data_AF-A0A0K1ELJ3-F1
#
_entry.id   AF-A0A0K1ELJ3-F1
#
_cell.length_a   1.000
_cell.length_b   1.000
_cell.length_c   1.000
_cell.angle_alpha   90.00
_cell.angle_beta   90.00
_cell.angle_gamma   90.00
#
_symmetry.space_group_name_H-M   'P 1'
#
loop_
_entity.id
_entity.type
_entity.pdbx_description
1 polymer ?
#
loop_
_entity_poly.entity_id
_entity_poly.type
_entity_poly.pdbx_seq_one_letter_code
_entity_poly.pdbx_strand_id
1 'polypeptide(L)'
;MSAPEPLSPVEFCRLLLRTLEASDGRRRRRKRNTTPDAIGLGMKRQLLERATEEAPTADAFEGWLLGVTLGGDGGARAMARDIHDEWQMARREPAFRAWLERGAPSDDVGGEGAP
;
A
#
# COMPACT_ATOMS: atom_id res chain seq x y z
N MET A 1 18.49 -23.66 6.08
CA MET A 1 17.88 -22.32 6.25
C MET A 1 16.91 -22.14 5.10
N SER A 2 15.60 -22.15 5.36
CA SER A 2 14.60 -21.93 4.31
C SER A 2 14.76 -20.51 3.76
N ALA A 3 14.76 -20.36 2.44
CA ALA A 3 14.70 -19.03 1.82
C ALA A 3 13.44 -18.30 2.32
N PRO A 4 13.49 -16.98 2.54
CA PRO A 4 12.30 -16.23 2.91
C PRO A 4 11.21 -16.46 1.87
N GLU A 5 10.01 -16.84 2.30
CA GLU A 5 8.88 -16.99 1.40
C GLU A 5 8.66 -15.67 0.64
N PRO A 6 8.46 -15.73 -0.69
CA PRO A 6 8.20 -14.54 -1.49
C PRO A 6 6.92 -13.85 -0.98
N LEU A 7 6.98 -12.53 -0.77
CA LEU A 7 5.85 -11.76 -0.27
C LEU A 7 4.62 -11.93 -1.18
N SER A 8 3.56 -12.54 -0.66
CA SER A 8 2.34 -12.73 -1.43
C SER A 8 1.60 -11.39 -1.65
N PRO A 9 0.84 -11.25 -2.75
CA PRO A 9 0.01 -10.06 -2.96
C PRO A 9 -0.96 -9.77 -1.81
N VAL A 10 -1.55 -10.81 -1.21
CA VAL A 10 -2.49 -10.67 -0.09
C VAL A 10 -1.79 -10.11 1.15
N GLU A 11 -0.62 -10.62 1.50
CA GLU A 11 0.14 -10.10 2.64
C GLU A 11 0.56 -8.65 2.40
N PHE A 12 1.04 -8.34 1.20
CA PHE A 12 1.35 -6.97 0.80
C PHE A 12 0.14 -6.04 0.93
N CYS A 13 -1.02 -6.44 0.40
CA CYS A 13 -2.24 -5.63 0.47
C CYS A 13 -2.66 -5.35 1.92
N ARG A 14 -2.57 -6.36 2.80
CA ARG A 14 -2.85 -6.22 4.23
C ARG A 14 -1.87 -5.28 4.93
N LEU A 15 -0.58 -5.40 4.62
CA LEU A 15 0.47 -4.53 5.17
C LEU A 15 0.26 -3.06 4.76
N LEU A 16 -0.06 -2.84 3.49
CA LEU A 16 -0.31 -1.51 2.95
C LEU A 16 -1.60 -0.91 3.53
N LEU A 17 -2.70 -1.68 3.64
CA LEU A 17 -3.93 -1.22 4.29
C LEU A 17 -3.69 -0.72 5.72
N ARG A 18 -2.94 -1.48 6.53
CA ARG A 18 -2.55 -1.05 7.90
C ARG A 18 -1.76 0.26 7.90
N THR A 19 -0.84 0.40 6.96
CA THR A 19 -0.04 1.62 6.77
C THR A 19 -0.92 2.83 6.42
N LEU A 20 -1.91 2.64 5.54
CA LEU A 20 -2.86 3.69 5.16
C LEU A 20 -3.74 4.11 6.34
N GLU A 21 -4.18 3.16 7.18
CA GLU A 21 -4.97 3.43 8.39
C GLU A 21 -4.18 4.21 9.45
N ALA A 22 -2.94 3.79 9.71
CA ALA A 22 -2.05 4.49 10.64
C ALA A 22 -1.79 5.93 10.18
N SER A 23 -1.66 6.14 8.86
CA SER A 23 -1.45 7.46 8.27
C SER A 23 -2.71 8.34 8.27
N ASP A 24 -3.90 7.79 8.03
CA ASP A 24 -5.15 8.56 8.10
C ASP A 24 -5.47 9.01 9.53
N GLY A 25 -5.20 8.17 10.54
CA GLY A 25 -5.29 8.57 11.95
C GLY A 25 -4.40 9.77 12.30
N ARG A 26 -3.18 9.81 11.76
CA ARG A 26 -2.26 10.96 11.89
C ARG A 26 -2.75 12.19 11.12
N ARG A 27 -3.29 12.00 9.91
CA ARG A 27 -3.80 13.07 9.05
C ARG A 27 -5.04 13.72 9.65
N ARG A 28 -6.00 12.95 10.15
CA ARG A 28 -7.19 13.49 10.85
C ARG A 28 -6.83 14.38 12.04
N ARG A 29 -5.71 14.12 12.71
CA ARG A 29 -5.17 14.96 13.78
C ARG A 29 -4.60 16.30 13.28
N ARG A 30 -4.17 16.39 12.02
CA ARG A 30 -3.59 17.59 11.39
C ARG A 30 -4.59 18.17 10.37
N LYS A 31 -5.39 19.17 10.77
CA LYS A 31 -6.37 19.89 9.92
C LYS A 31 -5.77 20.33 8.56
N ARG A 32 -5.78 19.49 7.53
CA ARG A 32 -5.33 19.84 6.18
C ARG A 32 -6.37 19.37 5.16
N ASN A 33 -6.78 20.28 4.29
CA ASN A 33 -7.80 20.03 3.27
C ASN A 33 -7.13 19.50 2.00
N THR A 34 -7.30 18.21 1.72
CA THR A 34 -6.52 17.45 0.73
C THR A 34 -7.41 16.47 -0.01
N THR A 35 -8.43 17.01 -0.66
CA THR A 35 -9.48 16.25 -1.35
C THR A 35 -8.96 15.37 -2.50
N PRO A 36 -8.02 15.82 -3.37
CA PRO A 36 -7.50 14.96 -4.45
C PRO A 36 -6.77 13.72 -3.93
N ASP A 37 -5.95 13.89 -2.88
CA ASP A 37 -5.30 12.77 -2.20
C ASP A 37 -6.34 11.82 -1.59
N ALA A 38 -7.47 12.33 -1.09
CA ALA A 38 -8.50 11.49 -0.48
C ALA A 38 -9.20 10.59 -1.50
N ILE A 39 -9.43 11.08 -2.73
CA ILE A 39 -10.04 10.29 -3.81
C ILE A 39 -9.09 9.16 -4.24
N GLY A 40 -7.82 9.49 -4.55
CA GLY A 40 -6.82 8.49 -4.91
C GLY A 40 -6.61 7.45 -3.81
N LEU A 41 -6.54 7.88 -2.55
CA LEU A 41 -6.41 6.98 -1.41
C LEU A 41 -7.63 6.08 -1.22
N GLY A 42 -8.83 6.59 -1.47
CA GLY A 42 -10.07 5.82 -1.43
C GLY A 42 -10.13 4.75 -2.52
N MET A 43 -9.69 5.07 -3.74
CA MET A 43 -9.56 4.10 -4.83
C MET A 43 -8.51 3.03 -4.52
N LYS A 44 -7.33 3.45 -4.04
CA LYS A 44 -6.25 2.55 -3.64
C LYS A 44 -6.70 1.58 -2.55
N ARG A 45 -7.39 2.08 -1.51
CA ARG A 45 -7.96 1.23 -0.45
C ARG A 45 -8.93 0.19 -0.99
N GLN A 46 -9.87 0.57 -1.84
CA GLN A 46 -10.84 -0.36 -2.43
C GLN A 46 -10.16 -1.47 -3.24
N LEU A 47 -9.14 -1.14 -4.04
CA LEU A 47 -8.39 -2.14 -4.80
C LEU A 47 -7.65 -3.13 -3.88
N LEU A 48 -7.04 -2.65 -2.80
CA LEU A 48 -6.33 -3.50 -1.83
C LEU A 48 -7.27 -4.40 -1.03
N GLU A 49 -8.45 -3.90 -0.67
CA GLU A 49 -9.51 -4.68 0.01
C GLU A 49 -9.98 -5.83 -0.90
N ARG A 50 -10.35 -5.51 -2.15
CA ARG A 50 -10.73 -6.51 -3.15
C ARG A 50 -9.65 -7.53 -3.43
N ALA A 51 -8.38 -7.12 -3.52
CA ALA A 51 -7.26 -8.04 -3.72
C ALA A 51 -7.09 -8.99 -2.52
N THR A 52 -7.41 -8.53 -1.31
CA THR A 52 -7.35 -9.37 -0.10
C THR A 52 -8.48 -10.40 -0.07
N GLU A 53 -9.65 -10.06 -0.62
CA GLU A 53 -10.81 -10.94 -0.72
C GLU A 53 -10.66 -11.98 -1.86
N GLU A 54 -10.27 -11.52 -3.05
CA GLU A 54 -10.14 -12.37 -4.24
C GLU A 54 -8.82 -13.16 -4.27
N ALA A 55 -7.83 -12.75 -3.46
CA ALA A 55 -6.56 -13.43 -3.23
C ALA A 55 -5.82 -13.89 -4.51
N PRO A 56 -5.53 -12.98 -5.47
CA PRO A 56 -4.82 -13.34 -6.69
C PRO A 56 -3.41 -13.86 -6.37
N THR A 57 -2.96 -14.83 -7.17
CA THR A 57 -1.58 -15.33 -7.10
C THR A 57 -0.58 -14.26 -7.53
N ALA A 58 0.70 -14.43 -7.17
CA ALA A 58 1.75 -13.51 -7.56
C ALA A 58 1.81 -13.29 -9.09
N ASP A 59 1.68 -14.36 -9.87
CA ASP A 59 1.74 -14.29 -11.34
C ASP A 59 0.48 -13.65 -11.95
N ALA A 60 -0.67 -13.75 -11.26
CA ALA A 60 -1.92 -13.19 -11.74
C ALA A 60 -2.16 -11.74 -11.29
N PHE A 61 -1.39 -11.23 -10.33
CA PHE A 61 -1.73 -9.99 -9.62
C PHE A 61 -1.79 -8.75 -10.52
N GLU A 62 -0.82 -8.58 -11.41
CA GLU A 62 -0.81 -7.46 -12.37
C GLU A 62 -2.01 -7.54 -13.33
N GLY A 63 -2.25 -8.72 -13.90
CA GLY A 63 -3.39 -8.96 -14.78
C GLY A 63 -4.73 -8.74 -14.08
N TRP A 64 -4.83 -9.15 -12.81
CA TRP A 64 -6.00 -8.93 -11.97
C TRP A 64 -6.23 -7.44 -11.73
N LEU A 65 -5.20 -6.66 -11.36
CA LEU A 65 -5.28 -5.21 -11.16
C LEU A 65 -5.75 -4.48 -12.42
N LEU A 66 -5.23 -4.86 -13.58
CA LEU A 66 -5.65 -4.32 -14.88
C LEU A 66 -7.09 -4.71 -15.22
N GLY A 67 -7.46 -5.97 -14.92
CA GLY A 67 -8.81 -6.48 -15.16
C GLY A 67 -9.87 -5.78 -14.33
N VAL A 68 -9.65 -5.60 -13.02
CA VAL A 68 -10.62 -4.94 -12.13
C VAL A 68 -10.72 -3.43 -12.35
N THR A 69 -9.75 -2.83 -13.04
CA THR A 69 -9.77 -1.40 -13.43
C THR A 69 -10.16 -1.19 -14.88
N LEU A 70 -10.49 -2.25 -15.62
CA LEU A 70 -10.95 -2.17 -17.00
C LEU A 70 -12.30 -1.45 -17.06
N GLY A 71 -12.42 -0.47 -17.94
CA GLY A 71 -13.62 0.38 -18.05
C GLY A 71 -13.73 1.48 -16.97
N GLY A 72 -12.82 1.51 -16.01
CA GLY A 72 -12.69 2.62 -15.05
C GLY A 72 -12.03 3.87 -15.66
N ASP A 73 -12.08 4.97 -14.91
CA ASP A 73 -11.39 6.21 -15.27
C ASP A 73 -9.85 6.06 -15.24
N GLY A 74 -9.14 7.09 -15.73
CA GLY A 74 -7.68 7.08 -15.74
C GLY A 74 -7.04 7.03 -14.34
N GLY A 75 -7.76 7.50 -13.31
CA GLY A 75 -7.30 7.48 -11.92
C GLY A 75 -7.26 6.07 -11.35
N ALA A 76 -8.30 5.26 -11.61
CA ALA A 76 -8.31 3.85 -11.19
C ALA A 76 -7.12 3.07 -11.78
N ARG A 77 -6.83 3.27 -13.08
CA ARG A 77 -5.68 2.65 -13.75
C ARG A 77 -4.34 3.15 -13.21
N ALA A 78 -4.24 4.44 -12.86
CA ALA A 78 -3.04 4.98 -12.23
C ALA A 78 -2.80 4.34 -10.85
N MET A 79 -3.85 4.16 -10.05
CA MET A 79 -3.75 3.49 -8.73
C MET A 79 -3.42 2.01 -8.85
N ALA A 80 -3.97 1.29 -9.83
CA ALA A 80 -3.58 -0.09 -10.10
C ALA A 80 -2.08 -0.21 -10.40
N ARG A 81 -1.54 0.73 -11.21
CA ARG A 81 -0.11 0.76 -11.51
C ARG A 81 0.74 1.06 -10.27
N ASP A 82 0.36 2.07 -9.49
CA ASP A 82 1.03 2.45 -8.25
C ASP A 82 1.11 1.29 -7.24
N ILE A 83 -0.01 0.58 -7.04
CA ILE A 83 -0.06 -0.63 -6.20
C ILE A 83 0.91 -1.71 -6.70
N HIS A 84 0.94 -1.95 -8.02
CA HIS A 84 1.82 -2.96 -8.60
C HIS A 84 3.30 -2.59 -8.43
N ASP A 85 3.66 -1.32 -8.66
CA ASP A 85 5.03 -0.83 -8.52
C ASP A 85 5.50 -0.92 -7.05
N GLU A 86 4.66 -0.58 -6.08
CA GLU A 86 4.95 -0.75 -4.64
C GLU A 86 5.10 -2.22 -4.23
N TRP A 87 4.27 -3.13 -4.78
CA TRP A 87 4.41 -4.56 -4.53
C TRP A 87 5.74 -5.10 -5.06
N GLN A 88 6.12 -4.69 -6.28
CA GLN A 88 7.42 -5.04 -6.85
C GLN A 88 8.57 -4.49 -6.01
N MET A 89 8.46 -3.26 -5.51
CA MET A 89 9.42 -2.67 -4.58
C MET A 89 9.53 -3.48 -3.30
N ALA A 90 8.40 -3.85 -2.67
CA ALA A 90 8.40 -4.65 -1.44
C ALA A 90 9.01 -6.05 -1.62
N ARG A 91 8.96 -6.61 -2.84
CA ARG A 91 9.62 -7.88 -3.18
C ARG A 91 11.13 -7.73 -3.37
N ARG A 92 11.60 -6.57 -3.86
CA ARG A 92 13.00 -6.33 -4.20
C ARG A 92 13.80 -5.70 -3.06
N GLU A 93 13.14 -4.87 -2.25
CA GLU A 93 13.76 -4.05 -1.22
C GLU A 93 13.33 -4.51 0.19
N PRO A 94 14.15 -5.30 0.90
CA PRO A 94 13.83 -5.80 2.23
C PRO A 94 13.57 -4.68 3.24
N ALA A 95 14.25 -3.54 3.11
CA ALA A 95 14.07 -2.38 3.98
C ALA A 95 12.64 -1.80 3.86
N PHE A 96 12.11 -1.72 2.64
CA PHE A 96 10.75 -1.25 2.41
C PHE A 96 9.71 -2.23 2.96
N ARG A 97 9.92 -3.54 2.76
CA ARG A 97 9.08 -4.58 3.37
C ARG A 97 9.07 -4.48 4.90
N ALA A 98 10.25 -4.38 5.54
CA ALA A 98 10.35 -4.26 6.99
C ALA A 98 9.68 -2.98 7.51
N TRP A 99 9.72 -1.90 6.75
CA TRP A 99 9.01 -0.67 7.08
C TRP A 99 7.48 -0.83 7.00
N LEU A 100 6.96 -1.54 5.99
CA LEU A 100 5.54 -1.90 5.88
C LEU A 100 5.08 -2.81 7.03
N GLU A 101 5.90 -3.79 7.42
CA GLU A 101 5.64 -4.70 8.56
C GLU A 101 5.54 -3.95 9.89
N ARG A 102 6.27 -2.85 10.04
CA ARG A 102 6.20 -1.94 11.19
C ARG A 102 5.01 -0.96 11.14
N GLY A 103 4.19 -1.01 10.09
CA GLY A 103 3.03 -0.13 9.91
C GLY A 103 3.38 1.30 9.54
N ALA A 104 4.47 1.50 8.79
CA ALA A 104 4.93 2.80 8.32
C ALA A 104 5.07 3.85 9.45
N PRO A 105 5.99 3.62 10.41
CA PRO A 105 6.31 4.61 11.41
C PRO A 105 6.86 5.88 10.73
N SER A 106 6.42 7.06 11.19
CA SER A 106 7.00 8.34 10.78
C SER A 106 8.40 8.45 11.40
N ASP A 107 9.40 8.88 10.62
CA ASP A 107 10.74 9.19 11.15
C ASP A 107 10.75 10.42 12.10
N ASP A 108 9.65 11.17 12.18
CA ASP A 108 9.51 12.37 13.02
C ASP A 108 9.58 12.15 14.55
N VAL A 109 9.92 10.96 15.04
CA VAL A 109 10.20 10.70 16.47
C VAL A 109 11.71 10.68 16.74
N GLY A 110 12.37 11.76 16.34
CA GLY A 110 13.81 11.95 16.51
C GLY A 110 14.22 13.42 16.49
N GLY A 111 13.41 14.30 17.08
CA GLY A 111 13.76 15.71 17.28
C GLY A 111 14.38 15.93 18.65
N GLU A 112 15.71 15.85 18.72
CA GLU A 112 16.62 16.54 19.65
C GLU A 112 16.20 16.62 21.13
N GLY A 113 16.71 15.67 21.91
CA GLY A 113 16.83 15.74 23.36
C GLY A 113 18.17 15.16 23.77
N ALA A 114 19.27 15.70 23.26
CA ALA A 114 20.60 15.47 23.80
C ALA A 114 20.91 16.53 24.89
N PRO A 115 21.58 16.15 25.98
CA PRO A 115 21.66 16.92 27.24
C PRO A 115 22.42 18.25 27.13
#